data_AF-A0A821SYI0-F1
#
_entry.id   AF-A0A821SYI0-F1
#
_cell.length_a   1.000
_cell.length_b   1.000
_cell.length_c   1.000
_cell.angle_alpha   90.00
_cell.angle_beta   90.00
_cell.angle_gamma   90.00
#
_symmetry.space_group_name_H-M   'P 1'
#
loop_
_entity.id
_entity.type
_entity.pdbx_description
1 polymer ?
#
loop_
_entity_poly.entity_id
_entity_poly.type
_entity_poly.pdbx_seq_one_letter_code
_entity_poly.pdbx_strand_id
1 'polypeptide(L)'
;NHHTLGSLLINGYVSNDVVASWCSSSGFSCLIGGHFDKTHKEEMLKMVISIDQSSINGKTLMELSTDLLKNTSSSFHTCVGILVFLYTWLENCSLAVETFVSIENNISYLISQVCLDSDTDDRGRLIQSLCAFVLCLCISSYNKIGSYSNDSIKQLICKEINIKSFQDIRKRLSESEFYVKAFQNPQLKLATPDEMALTYDFTQLHEYTTSSTEV
;
A
#
# COMPACT_ATOMS: atom_id res chain seq x y z
N ASN A 1 -2.92 10.23 31.43
CA ASN A 1 -2.51 9.61 30.16
C ASN A 1 -2.86 10.52 29.01
N HIS A 2 -1.88 11.26 28.47
CA HIS A 2 -2.09 12.05 27.26
C HIS A 2 -1.92 11.11 26.06
N HIS A 3 -3.03 10.75 25.41
CA HIS A 3 -2.98 10.07 24.12
C HIS A 3 -2.60 11.10 23.05
N THR A 4 -1.54 10.83 22.30
CA THR A 4 -1.18 11.64 21.14
C THR A 4 -1.94 11.12 19.92
N LEU A 5 -2.09 11.95 18.89
CA LEU A 5 -2.68 11.49 17.62
C LEU A 5 -1.93 10.27 17.07
N GLY A 6 -0.59 10.27 17.17
CA GLY A 6 0.24 9.14 16.74
C GLY A 6 -0.08 7.84 17.50
N SER A 7 -0.24 7.88 18.82
CA SER A 7 -0.57 6.66 19.57
C SER A 7 -1.98 6.16 19.30
N LEU A 8 -2.94 7.04 19.03
CA LEU A 8 -4.28 6.66 18.59
C LEU A 8 -4.26 5.99 17.21
N LEU A 9 -3.53 6.56 16.25
CA LEU A 9 -3.41 6.00 14.91
C LEU A 9 -2.76 4.62 14.94
N ILE A 10 -1.65 4.46 15.66
CA ILE A 10 -0.96 3.16 15.81
C ILE A 10 -1.90 2.13 16.44
N ASN A 11 -2.57 2.48 17.55
CA ASN A 11 -3.49 1.57 18.23
C ASN A 11 -4.66 1.13 17.33
N GLY A 12 -5.22 2.05 16.54
CA GLY A 12 -6.24 1.71 15.56
C GLY A 12 -5.68 0.84 14.42
N TYR A 13 -4.46 1.13 13.96
CA TYR A 13 -3.82 0.42 12.84
C TYR A 13 -3.59 -1.06 13.13
N VAL A 14 -3.15 -1.39 14.36
CA VAL A 14 -2.93 -2.77 14.83
C VAL A 14 -4.18 -3.42 15.43
N SER A 15 -5.31 -2.71 15.44
CA SER A 15 -6.55 -3.21 16.02
C SER A 15 -7.15 -4.34 15.19
N ASN A 16 -7.84 -5.27 15.86
CA ASN A 16 -8.68 -6.26 15.20
C ASN A 16 -10.02 -5.65 14.69
N ASP A 17 -10.34 -4.43 15.08
CA ASP A 17 -11.47 -3.69 14.53
C ASP A 17 -11.12 -3.16 13.13
N VAL A 18 -11.82 -3.70 12.12
CA VAL A 18 -11.61 -3.38 10.71
C VAL A 18 -11.86 -1.90 10.39
N VAL A 19 -12.78 -1.24 11.09
CA VAL A 19 -13.07 0.19 10.91
C VAL A 19 -11.91 1.00 11.47
N ALA A 20 -11.45 0.67 12.68
CA ALA A 20 -10.32 1.35 13.29
C ALA A 20 -9.04 1.19 12.46
N SER A 21 -8.78 -0.03 11.97
CA SER A 21 -7.61 -0.33 11.14
C SER A 21 -7.65 0.41 9.80
N TRP A 22 -8.78 0.40 9.10
CA TRP A 22 -8.93 1.11 7.84
C TRP A 22 -8.87 2.64 8.01
N CYS A 23 -9.52 3.19 9.04
CA CYS A 23 -9.46 4.62 9.36
C CYS A 23 -8.05 5.06 9.74
N SER A 24 -7.33 4.27 10.53
CA SER A 24 -5.94 4.58 10.88
C SER A 24 -5.01 4.52 9.66
N SER A 25 -5.19 3.53 8.78
CA SER A 25 -4.44 3.42 7.53
C SER A 25 -4.69 4.64 6.62
N SER A 26 -5.95 5.05 6.51
CA SER A 26 -6.34 6.25 5.77
C SER A 26 -5.78 7.52 6.42
N GLY A 27 -5.82 7.61 7.75
CA GLY A 27 -5.24 8.71 8.51
C GLY A 27 -3.74 8.85 8.29
N PHE A 28 -2.99 7.74 8.32
CA PHE A 28 -1.58 7.75 7.93
C PHE A 28 -1.38 8.19 6.49
N SER A 29 -2.20 7.69 5.56
CA SER A 29 -2.16 8.12 4.16
C SER A 29 -2.41 9.62 4.00
N CYS A 30 -3.33 10.22 4.76
CA CYS A 30 -3.56 11.67 4.77
C CYS A 30 -2.36 12.45 5.34
N LEU A 31 -1.69 11.92 6.37
CA LEU A 31 -0.54 12.60 7.00
C LEU A 31 0.67 12.75 6.05
N ILE A 32 0.84 11.79 5.14
CA ILE A 32 1.91 11.81 4.13
C ILE A 32 1.35 12.03 2.71
N GLY A 33 0.07 12.32 2.63
CA GLY A 33 -0.71 12.44 1.40
C GLY A 33 -0.54 13.84 0.84
N GLY A 34 0.35 13.96 -0.14
CA GLY A 34 0.63 15.22 -0.82
C GLY A 34 1.86 15.09 -1.71
N HIS A 35 1.80 15.71 -2.90
CA HIS A 35 2.82 15.56 -3.95
C HIS A 35 4.24 16.00 -3.56
N PHE A 36 4.36 16.84 -2.52
CA PHE A 36 5.63 17.45 -2.10
C PHE A 36 6.12 16.97 -0.74
N ASP A 37 5.44 16.02 -0.12
CA ASP A 37 5.73 15.66 1.26
C ASP A 37 6.75 14.52 1.41
N LYS A 38 7.87 14.68 0.71
CA LYS A 38 8.98 13.73 0.78
C LYS A 38 9.58 13.69 2.19
N THR A 39 9.67 14.84 2.85
CA THR A 39 10.26 14.94 4.20
C THR A 39 9.47 14.15 5.24
N HIS A 40 8.14 14.29 5.32
CA HIS A 40 7.38 13.51 6.30
C HIS A 40 7.38 12.01 5.97
N LYS A 41 7.36 11.64 4.67
CA LYS A 41 7.55 10.23 4.25
C LYS A 41 8.87 9.65 4.75
N GLU A 42 9.97 10.40 4.66
CA GLU A 42 11.29 9.95 5.14
C GLU A 42 11.39 9.94 6.68
N GLU A 43 10.84 10.94 7.37
CA GLU A 43 10.80 10.94 8.84
C GLU A 43 9.97 9.78 9.40
N MET A 44 8.88 9.40 8.73
CA MET A 44 8.04 8.28 9.13
C MET A 44 8.80 6.94 9.11
N LEU A 45 9.86 6.79 8.31
CA LEU A 45 10.68 5.57 8.27
C LEU A 45 11.44 5.34 9.59
N LYS A 46 11.67 6.41 10.36
CA LYS A 46 12.35 6.35 11.66
C LYS A 46 11.41 5.93 12.79
N MET A 47 10.11 5.82 12.53
CA MET A 47 9.12 5.45 13.54
C MET A 47 9.27 3.97 13.90
N VAL A 48 9.62 3.70 15.16
CA VAL A 48 9.69 2.36 15.74
C VAL A 48 8.57 2.20 16.76
N ILE A 49 7.85 1.09 16.65
CA ILE A 49 6.66 0.76 17.42
C ILE A 49 6.95 -0.47 18.27
N SER A 50 6.67 -0.36 19.56
CA SER A 50 6.72 -1.47 20.51
C SER A 50 5.30 -1.91 20.84
N ILE A 51 4.87 -3.04 20.28
CA ILE A 51 3.49 -3.54 20.41
C ILE A 51 3.31 -4.31 21.72
N ASP A 52 4.38 -4.95 22.22
CA ASP A 52 4.38 -5.67 23.50
C ASP A 52 5.56 -5.25 24.40
N GLN A 53 5.35 -5.32 25.71
CA GLN A 53 6.43 -5.14 26.69
C GLN A 53 7.51 -6.26 26.61
N SER A 54 7.20 -7.37 25.94
CA SER A 54 8.08 -8.53 25.77
C SER A 54 8.87 -8.54 24.46
N SER A 55 8.51 -7.71 23.46
CA SER A 55 9.28 -7.63 22.21
C SER A 55 10.55 -6.82 22.45
N ILE A 56 11.68 -7.52 22.61
CA ILE A 56 13.01 -6.92 22.87
C ILE A 56 13.41 -5.93 21.76
N ASN A 57 12.88 -6.12 20.53
CA ASN A 57 13.12 -5.25 19.40
C ASN A 57 11.76 -4.70 18.91
N GLY A 58 11.60 -3.37 18.94
CA GLY A 58 10.47 -2.73 18.28
C GLY A 58 10.52 -2.93 16.76
N LYS A 59 9.38 -2.80 16.09
CA LYS A 59 9.28 -2.89 14.62
C LYS A 59 9.14 -1.50 14.04
N THR A 60 9.77 -1.24 12.91
CA THR A 60 9.45 -0.03 12.13
C THR A 60 7.99 -0.07 11.69
N LEU A 61 7.39 1.09 11.43
CA LEU A 61 6.02 1.13 10.91
C LEU A 61 5.89 0.42 9.55
N MET A 62 6.95 0.40 8.73
CA MET A 62 6.97 -0.31 7.46
C MET A 62 6.95 -1.83 7.64
N GLU A 63 7.81 -2.36 8.52
CA GLU A 63 7.80 -3.80 8.88
C GLU A 63 6.43 -4.20 9.44
N LEU A 64 5.90 -3.41 10.38
CA LEU A 64 4.57 -3.64 10.93
C LEU A 64 3.48 -3.69 9.85
N SER A 65 3.50 -2.75 8.92
CA SER A 65 2.54 -2.72 7.80
C SER A 65 2.64 -3.99 6.95
N THR A 66 3.85 -4.43 6.65
CA THR A 66 4.08 -5.63 5.83
C THR A 66 3.70 -6.91 6.56
N ASP A 67 3.92 -6.98 7.87
CA ASP A 67 3.53 -8.12 8.70
C ASP A 67 2.00 -8.25 8.81
N LEU A 68 1.31 -7.12 9.03
CA LEU A 68 -0.15 -7.08 9.03
C LEU A 68 -0.71 -7.49 7.66
N LEU A 69 -0.11 -7.03 6.57
CA LEU A 69 -0.53 -7.40 5.21
C LEU A 69 -0.32 -8.90 4.91
N LYS A 70 0.80 -9.47 5.37
CA LYS A 70 1.15 -10.89 5.18
C LYS A 70 0.35 -11.82 6.10
N ASN A 71 -0.27 -11.31 7.15
CA ASN A 71 -1.07 -12.11 8.06
C ASN A 71 -2.34 -12.63 7.35
N THR A 72 -2.49 -13.95 7.29
CA THR A 72 -3.61 -14.62 6.61
C THR A 72 -4.97 -14.37 7.25
N SER A 73 -5.03 -13.85 8.49
CA SER A 73 -6.28 -13.46 9.15
C SER A 73 -6.72 -12.02 8.85
N SER A 74 -5.94 -11.25 8.09
CA SER A 74 -6.25 -9.85 7.83
C SER A 74 -7.50 -9.69 6.96
N SER A 75 -8.40 -8.80 7.40
CA SER A 75 -9.63 -8.51 6.67
C SER A 75 -9.34 -7.82 5.33
N PHE A 76 -10.26 -7.96 4.36
CA PHE A 76 -10.21 -7.21 3.10
C PHE A 76 -9.96 -5.70 3.32
N HIS A 77 -10.72 -5.09 4.24
CA HIS A 77 -10.63 -3.67 4.58
C HIS A 77 -9.25 -3.29 5.09
N THR A 78 -8.70 -4.10 6.00
CA THR A 78 -7.34 -3.91 6.54
C THR A 78 -6.30 -4.00 5.43
N CYS A 79 -6.37 -5.03 4.58
CA CYS A 79 -5.43 -5.20 3.46
C CYS A 79 -5.48 -4.02 2.49
N VAL A 80 -6.68 -3.57 2.10
CA VAL A 80 -6.86 -2.42 1.21
C VAL A 80 -6.30 -1.15 1.84
N GLY A 81 -6.62 -0.88 3.12
CA GLY A 81 -6.11 0.28 3.84
C GLY A 81 -4.58 0.32 3.88
N ILE A 82 -3.95 -0.82 4.22
CA ILE A 82 -2.49 -0.95 4.27
C ILE A 82 -1.88 -0.77 2.87
N LEU A 83 -2.45 -1.37 1.83
CA LEU A 83 -1.93 -1.24 0.47
C LEU A 83 -2.04 0.19 -0.08
N VAL A 84 -3.15 0.88 0.20
CA VAL A 84 -3.33 2.31 -0.13
C VAL A 84 -2.30 3.17 0.62
N PHE A 85 -2.07 2.89 1.90
CA PHE A 85 -1.05 3.57 2.69
C PHE A 85 0.36 3.33 2.13
N LEU A 86 0.73 2.07 1.86
CA LEU A 86 2.02 1.72 1.27
C LEU A 86 2.21 2.38 -0.10
N TYR A 87 1.19 2.34 -0.97
CA TYR A 87 1.24 3.02 -2.26
C TYR A 87 1.53 4.52 -2.07
N THR A 88 0.78 5.18 -1.17
CA THR A 88 0.95 6.60 -0.87
C THR A 88 2.34 6.90 -0.33
N TRP A 89 2.88 6.04 0.53
CA TRP A 89 4.20 6.22 1.13
C TRP A 89 5.35 6.04 0.13
N LEU A 90 5.21 5.08 -0.79
CA LEU A 90 6.24 4.77 -1.79
C LEU A 90 6.23 5.74 -2.96
N GLU A 91 5.07 6.34 -3.27
CA GLU A 91 4.93 7.34 -4.32
C GLU A 91 5.88 8.52 -4.08
N ASN A 92 6.66 8.88 -5.11
CA ASN A 92 7.66 9.95 -5.08
C ASN A 92 8.69 9.91 -3.90
N CYS A 93 8.92 8.75 -3.29
CA CYS A 93 9.86 8.59 -2.18
C CYS A 93 10.81 7.39 -2.40
N SER A 94 11.97 7.66 -2.99
CA SER A 94 12.98 6.63 -3.29
C SER A 94 13.49 5.90 -2.03
N LEU A 95 13.66 6.62 -0.92
CA LEU A 95 14.16 6.04 0.33
C LEU A 95 13.13 5.07 0.94
N ALA A 96 11.84 5.41 0.87
CA ALA A 96 10.78 4.50 1.30
C ALA A 96 10.74 3.23 0.43
N VAL A 97 10.93 3.37 -0.89
CA VAL A 97 11.01 2.22 -1.80
C VAL A 97 12.20 1.33 -1.48
N GLU A 98 13.37 1.91 -1.28
CA GLU A 98 14.58 1.16 -0.91
C GLU A 98 14.39 0.39 0.40
N THR A 99 13.82 1.08 1.41
CA THR A 99 13.50 0.47 2.70
C THR A 99 12.52 -0.69 2.53
N PHE A 100 11.43 -0.48 1.78
CA PHE A 100 10.40 -1.49 1.55
C PHE A 100 10.93 -2.75 0.87
N VAL A 101 11.78 -2.58 -0.14
CA VAL A 101 12.38 -3.69 -0.88
C VAL A 101 13.46 -4.40 -0.08
N SER A 102 14.16 -3.70 0.80
CA SER A 102 15.18 -4.31 1.67
C SER A 102 14.58 -5.28 2.70
N ILE A 103 13.28 -5.15 3.01
CA ILE A 103 12.57 -6.05 3.91
C ILE A 103 12.29 -7.38 3.20
N GLU A 104 12.69 -8.46 3.85
CA GLU A 104 12.61 -9.81 3.30
C GLU A 104 11.16 -10.20 2.91
N ASN A 105 11.05 -10.91 1.79
CA ASN A 105 9.80 -11.47 1.27
C ASN A 105 8.72 -10.45 0.87
N ASN A 106 8.97 -9.14 0.94
CA ASN A 106 7.98 -8.13 0.49
C ASN A 106 7.68 -8.25 -1.00
N ILE A 107 8.72 -8.27 -1.84
CA ILE A 107 8.57 -8.40 -3.29
C ILE A 107 7.95 -9.75 -3.65
N SER A 108 8.42 -10.84 -3.04
CA SER A 108 7.88 -12.19 -3.27
C SER A 108 6.40 -12.29 -2.90
N TYR A 109 5.97 -11.66 -1.80
CA TYR A 109 4.56 -11.59 -1.40
C TYR A 109 3.72 -10.83 -2.42
N LEU A 110 4.17 -9.65 -2.87
CA LEU A 110 3.39 -8.88 -3.84
C LEU A 110 3.27 -9.62 -5.18
N ILE A 111 4.33 -10.29 -5.62
CA ILE A 111 4.30 -11.11 -6.85
C ILE A 111 3.34 -12.28 -6.69
N SER A 112 3.39 -13.00 -5.56
CA SER A 112 2.48 -14.12 -5.34
C SER A 112 1.02 -13.66 -5.34
N GLN A 113 0.71 -12.50 -4.74
CA GLN A 113 -0.63 -11.90 -4.81
C GLN A 113 -1.03 -11.57 -6.24
N VAL A 114 -0.16 -10.92 -7.02
CA VAL A 114 -0.45 -10.57 -8.42
C VAL A 114 -0.64 -11.79 -9.31
N CYS A 115 0.06 -12.90 -9.02
CA CYS A 115 -0.03 -14.15 -9.78
C CYS A 115 -1.17 -15.07 -9.33
N LEU A 116 -1.97 -14.71 -8.33
CA LEU A 116 -3.17 -15.48 -7.97
C LEU A 116 -4.17 -15.51 -9.14
N ASP A 117 -4.81 -16.66 -9.34
CA ASP A 117 -5.72 -16.89 -10.46
C ASP A 117 -6.86 -15.87 -10.54
N SER A 118 -7.36 -15.64 -11.77
CA SER A 118 -8.39 -14.65 -12.09
C SER A 118 -9.80 -14.97 -11.53
N ASP A 119 -9.98 -16.16 -10.97
CA ASP A 119 -11.22 -16.65 -10.36
C ASP A 119 -11.47 -16.08 -8.95
N THR A 120 -10.56 -15.20 -8.47
CA THR A 120 -10.82 -14.37 -7.29
C THR A 120 -12.05 -13.48 -7.49
N ASP A 121 -12.79 -13.24 -6.41
CA ASP A 121 -13.91 -12.30 -6.39
C ASP A 121 -13.42 -10.85 -6.54
N ASP A 122 -14.34 -9.89 -6.68
CA ASP A 122 -13.96 -8.49 -6.94
C ASP A 122 -13.11 -7.87 -5.83
N ARG A 123 -13.24 -8.36 -4.58
CA ARG A 123 -12.40 -7.97 -3.45
C ARG A 123 -10.97 -8.48 -3.62
N GLY A 124 -10.79 -9.75 -3.96
CA GLY A 124 -9.47 -10.32 -4.25
C GLY A 124 -8.80 -9.62 -5.43
N ARG A 125 -9.56 -9.34 -6.48
CA ARG A 125 -9.09 -8.62 -7.68
C ARG A 125 -8.64 -7.19 -7.38
N LEU A 126 -9.30 -6.51 -6.45
CA LEU A 126 -8.86 -5.19 -5.98
C LEU A 126 -7.50 -5.30 -5.26
N ILE A 127 -7.35 -6.26 -4.35
CA ILE A 127 -6.07 -6.49 -3.64
C ILE A 127 -4.95 -6.80 -4.64
N GLN A 128 -5.20 -7.68 -5.61
CA GLN A 128 -4.25 -7.99 -6.68
C GLN A 128 -3.79 -6.73 -7.43
N SER A 129 -4.76 -5.88 -7.79
CA SER A 129 -4.49 -4.64 -8.53
C SER A 129 -3.66 -3.66 -7.69
N LEU A 130 -4.01 -3.46 -6.42
CA LEU A 130 -3.24 -2.62 -5.51
C LEU A 130 -1.81 -3.14 -5.29
N CYS A 131 -1.63 -4.45 -5.12
CA CYS A 131 -0.30 -5.08 -5.07
C CYS A 131 0.51 -4.82 -6.34
N ALA A 132 -0.10 -4.93 -7.52
CA ALA A 132 0.55 -4.63 -8.79
C ALA A 132 1.03 -3.17 -8.86
N PHE A 133 0.24 -2.22 -8.36
CA PHE A 133 0.62 -0.80 -8.34
C PHE A 133 1.74 -0.49 -7.35
N VAL A 134 1.74 -1.10 -6.16
CA VAL A 134 2.88 -1.02 -5.24
C VAL A 134 4.15 -1.56 -5.92
N LEU A 135 4.04 -2.70 -6.62
CA LEU A 135 5.14 -3.28 -7.40
C LEU A 135 5.64 -2.34 -8.50
N CYS A 136 4.74 -1.64 -9.18
CA CYS A 136 5.09 -0.64 -10.19
C CYS A 136 5.91 0.52 -9.61
N LEU A 137 5.57 1.00 -8.41
CA LEU A 137 6.35 2.04 -7.73
C LEU A 137 7.77 1.55 -7.41
N CYS A 138 7.90 0.30 -6.94
CA CYS A 138 9.20 -0.32 -6.74
C CYS A 138 10.03 -0.31 -8.04
N ILE A 139 9.50 -0.88 -9.13
CA ILE A 139 10.18 -0.94 -10.44
C ILE A 139 10.57 0.46 -10.95
N SER A 140 9.64 1.42 -10.85
CA SER A 140 9.80 2.76 -11.40
C SER A 140 10.87 3.57 -10.66
N SER A 141 10.91 3.47 -9.33
CA SER A 141 11.94 4.11 -8.52
C SER A 141 13.34 3.58 -8.87
N TYR A 142 13.49 2.26 -9.07
CA TYR A 142 14.76 1.66 -9.48
C TYR A 142 15.25 2.13 -10.84
N ASN A 143 14.35 2.28 -11.82
CA ASN A 143 14.70 2.81 -13.14
C ASN A 143 15.30 4.22 -13.06
N LYS A 144 14.82 5.06 -12.13
CA LYS A 144 15.28 6.45 -11.97
C LYS A 144 16.64 6.57 -11.29
N ILE A 145 17.00 5.63 -10.41
CA ILE A 145 18.22 5.70 -9.57
C ILE A 145 19.46 5.15 -10.29
N GLY A 146 19.29 4.36 -11.37
CA GLY A 146 20.40 3.83 -12.16
C GLY A 146 21.34 2.89 -11.40
N SER A 147 20.95 2.44 -10.20
CA SER A 147 21.72 1.48 -9.42
C SER A 147 21.54 0.08 -10.00
N TYR A 148 22.58 -0.42 -10.65
CA TYR A 148 22.68 -1.74 -11.28
C TYR A 148 22.65 -2.93 -10.29
N SER A 149 22.42 -2.72 -9.00
CA SER A 149 22.61 -3.77 -7.98
C SER A 149 21.45 -4.76 -7.83
N ASN A 150 20.29 -4.53 -8.47
CA ASN A 150 19.12 -5.40 -8.36
C ASN A 150 18.39 -5.62 -9.69
N ASP A 151 19.13 -5.92 -10.77
CA ASP A 151 18.56 -6.55 -11.98
C ASP A 151 17.71 -7.78 -11.62
N SER A 152 18.04 -8.45 -10.52
CA SER A 152 17.28 -9.54 -9.91
C SER A 152 15.79 -9.22 -9.68
N ILE A 153 15.40 -8.02 -9.23
CA ILE A 153 13.98 -7.71 -8.95
C ILE A 153 13.20 -7.53 -10.23
N LYS A 154 13.76 -6.77 -11.19
CA LYS A 154 13.13 -6.65 -12.51
C LYS A 154 13.08 -8.01 -13.21
N GLN A 155 14.15 -8.79 -13.14
CA GLN A 155 14.19 -10.14 -13.70
C GLN A 155 13.18 -11.07 -13.00
N LEU A 156 13.03 -11.00 -11.68
CA LEU A 156 12.10 -11.82 -10.91
C LEU A 156 10.65 -11.43 -11.24
N ILE A 157 10.34 -10.14 -11.33
CA ILE A 157 9.03 -9.64 -11.77
C ILE A 157 8.75 -10.06 -13.22
N CYS A 158 9.69 -9.83 -14.15
CA CYS A 158 9.52 -10.16 -15.56
C CYS A 158 9.49 -11.67 -15.84
N LYS A 159 10.08 -12.50 -14.95
CA LYS A 159 10.08 -13.96 -15.07
C LYS A 159 8.79 -14.56 -14.52
N GLU A 160 8.29 -14.06 -13.40
CA GLU A 160 7.16 -14.64 -12.69
C GLU A 160 5.81 -14.07 -13.17
N ILE A 161 5.79 -12.84 -13.71
CA ILE A 161 4.55 -12.17 -14.14
C ILE A 161 4.52 -12.05 -15.67
N ASN A 162 3.46 -12.56 -16.29
CA ASN A 162 3.18 -12.32 -17.71
C ASN A 162 2.84 -10.83 -17.93
N ILE A 163 3.59 -10.16 -18.81
CA ILE A 163 3.45 -8.71 -19.05
C ILE A 163 2.02 -8.32 -19.45
N LYS A 164 1.33 -9.14 -20.25
CA LYS A 164 -0.05 -8.86 -20.68
C LYS A 164 -1.02 -8.96 -19.51
N SER A 165 -0.91 -10.02 -18.70
CA SER A 165 -1.75 -10.15 -17.50
C SER A 165 -1.47 -9.02 -16.50
N PHE A 166 -0.22 -8.55 -16.41
CA PHE A 166 0.13 -7.42 -15.55
C PHE A 166 -0.51 -6.10 -16.00
N GLN A 167 -0.51 -5.83 -17.31
CA GLN A 167 -1.19 -4.65 -17.88
C GLN A 167 -2.71 -4.72 -17.64
N ASP A 168 -3.31 -5.90 -17.83
CA ASP A 168 -4.74 -6.11 -17.58
C ASP A 168 -5.07 -5.90 -16.10
N ILE A 169 -4.28 -6.47 -15.18
CA ILE A 169 -4.43 -6.27 -13.73
C ILE A 169 -4.39 -4.77 -13.37
N ARG A 170 -3.48 -4.01 -13.98
CA ARG A 170 -3.40 -2.56 -13.73
C ARG A 170 -4.62 -1.81 -14.24
N LYS A 171 -5.12 -2.14 -15.43
CA LYS A 171 -6.31 -1.51 -16.02
C LYS A 171 -7.56 -1.73 -15.18
N ARG A 172 -7.65 -2.91 -14.55
CA ARG A 172 -8.81 -3.30 -13.73
C ARG A 172 -9.01 -2.46 -12.48
N LEU A 173 -7.97 -1.81 -11.94
CA LEU A 173 -8.13 -0.96 -10.76
C LEU A 173 -9.13 0.17 -11.05
N SER A 174 -8.90 0.95 -12.10
CA SER A 174 -9.74 2.09 -12.44
C SER A 174 -11.12 1.70 -12.98
N GLU A 175 -11.27 0.47 -13.49
CA GLU A 175 -12.55 -0.09 -13.92
C GLU A 175 -13.36 -0.72 -12.78
N SER A 176 -12.75 -0.95 -11.61
CA SER A 176 -13.44 -1.58 -10.48
C SER A 176 -14.53 -0.69 -9.88
N GLU A 177 -15.62 -1.31 -9.42
CA GLU A 177 -16.71 -0.59 -8.76
C GLU A 177 -16.22 0.19 -7.52
N PHE A 178 -15.28 -0.39 -6.76
CA PHE A 178 -14.65 0.28 -5.62
C PHE A 178 -13.98 1.60 -6.02
N TYR A 179 -13.27 1.61 -7.15
CA TYR A 179 -12.59 2.80 -7.64
C TYR A 179 -13.58 3.82 -8.19
N VAL A 180 -14.51 3.40 -9.05
CA VAL A 180 -15.54 4.29 -9.63
C VAL A 180 -16.36 4.96 -8.53
N LYS A 181 -16.77 4.20 -7.50
CA LYS A 181 -17.51 4.74 -6.35
C LYS A 181 -16.68 5.77 -5.59
N ALA A 182 -15.41 5.47 -5.28
CA ALA A 182 -14.53 6.41 -4.57
C ALA A 182 -14.27 7.69 -5.38
N PHE A 183 -14.01 7.55 -6.68
CA PHE A 183 -13.74 8.65 -7.60
C PHE A 183 -14.91 9.62 -7.74
N GLN A 184 -16.15 9.11 -7.77
CA GLN A 184 -17.35 9.93 -7.90
C GLN A 184 -17.79 10.62 -6.59
N ASN A 185 -17.20 10.24 -5.44
CA ASN A 185 -17.63 10.71 -4.12
C ASN A 185 -16.49 11.35 -3.34
N PRO A 186 -16.18 12.64 -3.58
CA PRO A 186 -15.13 13.36 -2.84
C PRO A 186 -15.32 13.40 -1.33
N GLN A 187 -16.59 13.39 -0.88
CA GLN A 187 -16.91 13.26 0.54
C GLN A 187 -17.13 11.79 0.87
N LEU A 188 -16.37 11.29 1.84
CA LEU A 188 -16.54 9.94 2.35
C LEU A 188 -17.92 9.79 2.99
N LYS A 189 -18.79 9.01 2.35
CA LYS A 189 -20.13 8.67 2.82
C LYS A 189 -20.26 7.16 2.85
N LEU A 190 -20.24 6.61 4.06
CA LEU A 190 -20.33 5.18 4.32
C LEU A 190 -21.59 4.91 5.14
N ALA A 191 -22.46 4.06 4.64
CA ALA A 191 -23.63 3.58 5.38
C ALA A 191 -23.26 2.38 6.26
N THR A 192 -22.34 1.52 5.79
CA THR A 192 -21.86 0.34 6.51
C THR A 192 -20.35 0.15 6.32
N PRO A 193 -19.67 -0.58 7.22
CA PRO A 193 -18.25 -0.93 7.06
C PRO A 193 -17.94 -1.67 5.76
N ASP A 194 -18.87 -2.45 5.21
CA ASP A 194 -18.66 -3.20 3.96
C ASP A 194 -18.45 -2.32 2.72
N GLU A 195 -18.82 -1.04 2.79
CA GLU A 195 -18.59 -0.07 1.73
C GLU A 195 -17.19 0.57 1.79
N MET A 196 -16.42 0.29 2.85
CA MET A 196 -15.06 0.80 2.98
C MET A 196 -14.16 0.08 1.97
N ALA A 197 -13.43 0.84 1.16
CA ALA A 197 -12.39 0.29 0.30
C ALA A 197 -11.39 1.39 -0.04
N LEU A 198 -11.67 2.16 -1.08
CA LEU A 198 -10.82 3.24 -1.56
C LEU A 198 -11.40 4.61 -1.17
N THR A 199 -10.51 5.60 -1.04
CA THR A 199 -10.89 7.00 -0.80
C THR A 199 -10.72 7.82 -2.07
N TYR A 200 -11.43 8.94 -2.15
CA TYR A 200 -11.27 9.88 -3.27
C TYR A 200 -9.82 10.35 -3.42
N ASP A 201 -9.16 10.71 -2.32
CA ASP A 201 -7.76 11.16 -2.33
C ASP A 201 -6.80 10.13 -2.94
N PHE A 202 -7.02 8.84 -2.66
CA PHE A 202 -6.27 7.77 -3.31
C PHE A 202 -6.49 7.75 -4.82
N THR A 203 -7.74 7.90 -5.29
CA THR A 203 -8.03 7.92 -6.73
C THR A 203 -7.32 9.05 -7.45
N GLN A 204 -7.27 10.24 -6.84
CA GLN A 204 -6.56 11.41 -7.37
C GLN A 204 -5.04 11.18 -7.42
N LEU A 205 -4.46 10.63 -6.35
CA LEU A 205 -3.04 10.27 -6.33
C LEU A 205 -2.69 9.24 -7.41
N HIS A 206 -3.55 8.24 -7.59
CA HIS A 206 -3.39 7.21 -8.61
C HIS A 206 -3.45 7.80 -10.04
N GLU A 207 -4.44 8.64 -10.35
CA GLU A 207 -4.54 9.30 -11.67
C GLU A 207 -3.31 10.17 -11.98
N TYR A 208 -2.83 10.93 -10.99
CA TYR A 208 -1.64 11.75 -11.13
C TYR A 208 -0.39 10.90 -11.43
N THR A 209 -0.20 9.82 -10.67
CA THR A 209 0.98 8.95 -10.79
C THR A 209 1.00 8.21 -12.12
N THR A 210 -0.15 7.73 -12.59
CA THR A 210 -0.29 7.04 -13.88
C THR A 210 -0.09 7.98 -15.06
N SER A 211 -0.66 9.19 -15.01
CA SER A 211 -0.47 10.21 -16.06
C SER A 211 1.00 10.65 -16.18
N SER A 212 1.75 10.65 -15.07
CA SER A 212 3.16 11.06 -15.03
C SER A 212 4.14 9.97 -15.50
N THR A 213 3.67 8.75 -15.73
CA THR A 213 4.50 7.59 -16.14
C THR A 213 4.31 7.17 -17.60
N GLU A 214 3.43 7.84 -18.36
CA GLU A 214 3.20 7.62 -19.80
C GLU A 214 4.07 8.50 -20.74
N VAL A 215 5.22 9.00 -20.27
CA VAL A 215 6.21 9.75 -21.09
C VAL A 215 7.52 8.98 -21.22
#